data_AF-Q4C9G8-F1
#
_entry.id   AF-Q4C9G8-F1
#
_cell.length_a   1.000
_cell.length_b   1.000
_cell.length_c   1.000
_cell.angle_alpha   90.00
_cell.angle_beta   90.00
_cell.angle_gamma   90.00
#
_symmetry.space_group_name_H-M   'P 1'
#
loop_
_entity.id
_entity.type
_entity.pdbx_description
1 polymer ?
#
loop_
_entity_poly.entity_id
_entity_poly.type
_entity_poly.pdbx_seq_one_letter_code
_entity_poly.pdbx_strand_id
1 'polypeptide(L)'
;MNSQIQAIEKKNRDDIESFANFYPSVPILVTSREVGYKEAPLNEEIFNSFSLGSFNDEQVKEYTEKWFKVTIEETENKRTKKVEAFLNESKGVPDLQKNPLMLGLMCNIYRGEGYIPRNRPDVYAKCADMLFERWDKRRDIKLPIPIQKI
;
A
#
# COMPACT_ATOMS: atom_id res chain seq x y z
N MET A 1 14.89 14.05 21.22
CA MET A 1 14.16 13.85 19.95
C MET A 1 12.77 13.23 20.17
N ASN A 2 12.62 12.22 21.04
CA ASN A 2 11.32 11.57 21.31
C ASN A 2 10.25 12.44 21.99
N SER A 3 10.63 13.40 22.85
CA SER A 3 9.65 14.20 23.61
C SER A 3 8.85 15.19 22.75
N GLN A 4 9.45 15.75 21.71
CA GLN A 4 8.75 16.68 20.80
C GLN A 4 7.76 15.94 19.88
N ILE A 5 8.12 14.76 19.38
CA ILE A 5 7.24 13.95 18.53
C ILE A 5 6.01 13.51 19.32
N GLN A 6 6.20 13.01 20.54
CA GLN A 6 5.08 12.64 21.43
C GLN A 6 4.17 13.83 21.77
N ALA A 7 4.72 15.04 21.92
CA ALA A 7 3.91 16.23 22.17
C ALA A 7 3.02 16.59 20.97
N ILE A 8 3.54 16.45 19.74
CA ILE A 8 2.78 16.69 18.51
C ILE A 8 1.66 15.64 18.35
N GLU A 9 1.97 14.36 18.59
CA GLU A 9 0.99 13.27 18.48
C GLU A 9 -0.18 13.46 19.47
N LYS A 10 0.12 13.83 20.72
CA LYS A 10 -0.91 14.15 21.72
C LYS A 10 -1.75 15.35 21.33
N LYS A 11 -1.12 16.42 20.85
CA LYS A 11 -1.85 17.60 20.37
C LYS A 11 -2.80 17.25 19.22
N ASN A 12 -2.34 16.48 18.24
CA ASN A 12 -3.17 16.06 17.12
C ASN A 12 -4.36 15.21 17.57
N ARG A 13 -4.14 14.29 18.53
CA ARG A 13 -5.22 13.51 19.14
C ARG A 13 -6.24 14.43 19.82
N ASP A 14 -5.78 15.37 20.65
CA ASP A 14 -6.67 16.28 21.40
C ASP A 14 -7.48 17.18 20.46
N ASP A 15 -6.88 17.65 19.37
CA ASP A 15 -7.56 18.44 18.32
C ASP A 15 -8.66 17.61 17.62
N ILE A 16 -8.39 16.34 17.31
CA ILE A 16 -9.36 15.41 16.70
C ILE A 16 -10.52 15.10 17.64
N GLU A 17 -10.24 14.78 18.90
CA GLU A 17 -11.27 14.46 19.91
C GLU A 17 -12.12 15.68 20.24
N SER A 18 -11.52 16.86 20.33
CA SER A 18 -12.26 18.11 20.52
C SER A 18 -13.22 18.36 19.35
N PHE A 19 -12.75 18.17 18.10
CA PHE A 19 -13.61 18.31 16.92
C PHE A 19 -14.79 17.32 16.94
N ALA A 20 -14.55 16.06 17.30
CA ALA A 20 -15.60 15.05 17.40
C ALA A 20 -16.66 15.42 18.45
N ASN A 21 -16.25 15.99 19.59
CA ASN A 21 -17.17 16.44 20.64
C ASN A 21 -17.97 17.68 20.25
N PHE A 22 -17.37 18.64 19.55
CA PHE A 22 -18.09 19.84 19.08
C PHE A 22 -19.10 19.55 17.97
N TYR A 23 -18.86 18.51 17.17
CA TYR A 23 -19.68 18.19 16.00
C TYR A 23 -20.14 16.72 16.00
N PRO A 24 -20.98 16.29 16.96
CA PRO A 24 -21.33 14.89 17.15
C PRO A 24 -22.15 14.28 16.00
N SER A 25 -22.75 15.10 15.14
CA SER A 25 -23.49 14.64 13.96
C SER A 25 -22.61 14.45 12.71
N VAL A 26 -21.33 14.82 12.76
CA VAL A 26 -20.41 14.68 11.63
C VAL A 26 -19.76 13.29 11.66
N PRO A 27 -19.86 12.50 10.58
CA PRO A 27 -19.13 11.23 10.51
C PRO A 27 -17.62 11.49 10.33
N ILE A 28 -16.80 10.90 11.18
CA ILE A 28 -15.35 11.09 11.20
C ILE A 28 -14.64 9.75 10.97
N LEU A 29 -13.71 9.72 10.01
CA LEU A 29 -12.80 8.60 9.78
C LEU A 29 -11.37 9.09 9.93
N VAL A 30 -10.63 8.50 10.87
CA VAL A 30 -9.22 8.79 11.10
C VAL A 30 -8.38 7.62 10.61
N THR A 31 -7.31 7.90 9.87
CA THR A 31 -6.31 6.89 9.49
C THR A 31 -4.97 7.25 10.11
N SER A 32 -4.25 6.24 10.59
CA SER A 32 -2.92 6.40 11.16
C SER A 32 -2.04 5.21 10.81
N ARG A 33 -0.73 5.37 10.98
CA ARG A 33 0.21 4.26 10.95
C ARG A 33 0.13 3.53 12.29
N GLU A 34 0.20 2.20 12.26
CA GLU A 34 0.25 1.41 13.49
C GLU A 34 1.45 1.78 14.36
N VAL A 35 2.61 2.00 13.72
CA VAL A 35 3.81 2.51 14.39
C VAL A 35 3.57 3.94 14.85
N GLY A 36 3.63 4.16 16.16
CA GLY A 36 3.42 5.45 16.82
C GLY A 36 1.99 5.64 17.35
N TYR A 37 0.99 4.90 16.86
CA TYR A 37 -0.40 5.08 17.32
C TYR A 37 -0.57 4.84 18.82
N LYS A 38 0.14 3.85 19.39
CA LYS A 38 0.06 3.51 20.81
C LYS A 38 0.58 4.60 21.76
N GLU A 39 1.35 5.57 21.25
CA GLU A 39 1.89 6.67 22.06
C GLU A 39 0.82 7.74 22.38
N ALA A 40 -0.18 7.86 21.52
CA ALA A 40 -1.32 8.77 21.68
C ALA A 40 -2.59 8.18 21.02
N PRO A 41 -3.16 7.10 21.58
CA PRO A 41 -4.36 6.48 21.03
C PRO A 41 -5.55 7.43 21.19
N LEU A 42 -6.50 7.34 20.24
CA LEU A 42 -7.77 8.05 20.33
C LEU A 42 -8.65 7.40 21.41
N ASN A 43 -9.51 8.21 22.03
CA ASN A 43 -10.47 7.76 23.02
C ASN A 43 -11.45 6.72 22.43
N GLU A 44 -11.45 5.52 23.00
CA GLU A 44 -12.29 4.38 22.58
C GLU A 44 -13.80 4.60 22.84
N GLU A 45 -14.18 5.55 23.70
CA GLU A 45 -15.58 5.96 23.88
C GLU A 45 -16.11 6.80 22.71
N ILE A 46 -15.20 7.46 21.98
CA ILE A 46 -15.53 8.32 20.83
C ILE A 46 -15.29 7.58 19.51
N PHE A 47 -14.22 6.78 19.43
CA PHE A 47 -13.78 6.12 18.20
C PHE A 47 -13.70 4.61 18.35
N ASN A 48 -14.30 3.90 17.41
CA ASN A 48 -14.04 2.47 17.22
C ASN A 48 -12.75 2.28 16.42
N SER A 49 -11.76 1.65 17.04
CA SER A 49 -10.45 1.40 16.42
C SER A 49 -10.43 0.08 15.66
N PHE A 50 -9.91 0.12 14.43
CA PHE A 50 -9.75 -1.06 13.57
C PHE A 50 -8.34 -1.11 12.99
N SER A 51 -7.79 -2.31 12.86
CA SER A 51 -6.52 -2.56 12.18
C SER A 51 -6.75 -3.15 10.80
N LEU A 52 -6.07 -2.62 9.78
CA LEU A 52 -6.04 -3.23 8.46
C LEU A 52 -5.09 -4.43 8.46
N GLY A 53 -5.68 -5.63 8.42
CA GLY A 53 -4.93 -6.88 8.31
C GLY A 53 -4.29 -7.06 6.93
N SER A 54 -3.33 -7.97 6.87
CA SER A 54 -2.80 -8.47 5.59
C SER A 54 -3.86 -9.30 4.86
N PHE A 55 -3.75 -9.38 3.54
CA PHE A 55 -4.62 -10.26 2.76
C PHE A 55 -4.35 -11.74 3.06
N ASN A 56 -5.43 -12.52 3.11
CA ASN A 56 -5.37 -13.96 3.00
C ASN A 56 -5.22 -14.40 1.53
N ASP A 57 -5.01 -15.69 1.31
CA ASP A 57 -4.69 -16.20 -0.04
C ASP A 57 -5.89 -16.03 -1.00
N GLU A 58 -7.12 -16.11 -0.50
CA GLU A 58 -8.34 -15.86 -1.27
C GLU A 58 -8.43 -14.38 -1.71
N GLN A 59 -8.13 -13.44 -0.83
CA GLN A 59 -8.11 -12.00 -1.11
C GLN A 59 -6.98 -11.64 -2.07
N VAL A 60 -5.81 -12.28 -1.97
CA VAL A 60 -4.72 -12.11 -2.94
C VAL A 60 -5.15 -12.54 -4.35
N LYS A 61 -5.80 -13.71 -4.44
CA LYS A 61 -6.34 -14.21 -5.70
C LYS A 61 -7.40 -13.28 -6.27
N GLU A 62 -8.39 -12.90 -5.46
CA GLU A 62 -9.48 -12.02 -5.87
C GLU A 62 -8.97 -10.63 -6.32
N TYR A 63 -8.03 -10.05 -5.58
CA TYR A 63 -7.40 -8.79 -5.94
C TYR A 63 -6.70 -8.90 -7.29
N THR A 64 -5.91 -9.96 -7.49
CA THR A 64 -5.16 -10.19 -8.74
C THR A 64 -6.12 -10.34 -9.92
N GLU A 65 -7.15 -11.18 -9.81
CA GLU A 65 -8.15 -11.36 -10.86
C GLU A 65 -8.82 -10.05 -11.26
N LYS A 66 -9.28 -9.26 -10.27
CA LYS A 66 -9.89 -7.95 -10.51
C LYS A 66 -8.90 -6.96 -11.14
N TRP A 67 -7.66 -6.92 -10.65
CA TRP A 67 -6.64 -6.00 -11.15
C TRP A 67 -6.32 -6.28 -12.62
N PHE A 68 -6.08 -7.54 -12.98
CA PHE A 68 -5.77 -7.95 -14.36
C PHE A 68 -6.98 -7.80 -15.29
N LYS A 69 -8.20 -7.99 -14.80
CA LYS A 69 -9.43 -7.75 -15.56
C LYS A 69 -9.59 -6.29 -15.99
N VAL A 70 -9.20 -5.33 -15.15
CA VAL A 70 -9.34 -3.90 -15.42
C VAL A 70 -8.16 -3.34 -16.24
N THR A 71 -6.99 -3.97 -16.17
CA THR A 71 -5.74 -3.41 -16.75
C THR A 71 -5.27 -4.07 -18.04
N ILE A 72 -5.80 -5.25 -18.40
CA ILE A 72 -5.42 -6.00 -19.59
C ILE A 72 -6.64 -6.23 -20.49
N GLU A 73 -6.57 -5.66 -21.69
CA GLU A 73 -7.52 -5.88 -22.79
C GLU A 73 -7.15 -7.16 -23.58
N GLU A 74 -7.24 -8.31 -22.93
CA GLU A 74 -7.03 -9.62 -23.54
C GLU A 74 -8.25 -10.52 -23.36
N THR A 75 -8.28 -11.62 -24.12
CA THR A 75 -9.29 -12.66 -23.97
C THR A 75 -9.24 -13.26 -22.56
N GLU A 76 -10.41 -13.70 -22.06
CA GLU A 76 -10.52 -14.32 -20.72
C GLU A 76 -9.46 -15.40 -20.49
N ASN A 77 -9.31 -16.32 -21.45
CA ASN A 77 -8.36 -17.42 -21.34
C ASN A 77 -6.89 -16.97 -21.22
N LYS A 78 -6.48 -15.89 -21.92
CA LYS A 78 -5.12 -15.34 -21.78
C LYS A 78 -4.93 -14.66 -20.43
N ARG A 79 -5.94 -13.92 -19.97
CA ARG A 79 -5.93 -13.27 -18.65
C ARG A 79 -5.86 -14.31 -17.52
N THR A 80 -6.66 -15.36 -17.55
CA THR A 80 -6.64 -16.43 -16.55
C THR A 80 -5.25 -17.04 -16.43
N LYS A 81 -4.60 -17.38 -17.55
CA LYS A 81 -3.23 -17.90 -17.57
C LYS A 81 -2.22 -16.93 -16.98
N LYS A 82 -2.35 -15.62 -17.24
CA LYS A 82 -1.48 -14.59 -16.65
C LYS A 82 -1.66 -14.48 -15.14
N VAL A 83 -2.91 -14.52 -14.66
CA VAL A 83 -3.21 -14.51 -13.22
C VAL A 83 -2.62 -15.74 -12.54
N GLU A 84 -2.80 -16.93 -13.11
CA GLU A 84 -2.23 -18.17 -12.57
C GLU A 84 -0.70 -18.13 -12.52
N ALA A 85 -0.05 -17.66 -13.59
CA ALA A 85 1.40 -17.52 -13.65
C ALA A 85 1.91 -16.50 -12.61
N PHE A 86 1.27 -15.33 -12.52
CA PHE A 86 1.58 -14.32 -11.50
C PHE A 86 1.45 -14.87 -10.07
N LEU A 87 0.34 -15.54 -9.76
CA LEU A 87 0.09 -16.12 -8.44
C LEU A 87 1.09 -17.22 -8.12
N ASN A 88 1.61 -17.93 -9.13
CA ASN A 88 2.64 -18.93 -8.91
C ASN A 88 4.03 -18.31 -8.67
N GLU A 89 4.39 -17.27 -9.42
CA GLU A 89 5.68 -16.58 -9.27
C GLU A 89 5.76 -15.80 -7.96
N SER A 90 4.67 -15.13 -7.57
CA SER A 90 4.60 -14.32 -6.34
C SER A 90 4.75 -15.13 -5.05
N LYS A 91 4.56 -16.46 -5.09
CA LYS A 91 4.89 -17.37 -3.97
C LYS A 91 6.35 -17.32 -3.54
N GLY A 92 7.26 -16.83 -4.40
CA GLY A 92 8.65 -16.59 -4.02
C GLY A 92 8.82 -15.50 -2.94
N VAL A 93 7.83 -14.62 -2.79
CA VAL A 93 7.80 -13.52 -1.81
C VAL A 93 6.44 -13.45 -1.09
N PRO A 94 6.09 -14.48 -0.29
CA PRO A 94 4.74 -14.69 0.21
C PRO A 94 4.27 -13.64 1.23
N ASP A 95 5.19 -12.92 1.86
CA ASP A 95 4.89 -11.79 2.74
C ASP A 95 4.51 -10.53 1.95
N LEU A 96 5.13 -10.32 0.78
CA LEU A 96 4.84 -9.17 -0.07
C LEU A 96 3.49 -9.30 -0.76
N GLN A 97 3.12 -10.50 -1.23
CA GLN A 97 1.81 -10.71 -1.85
C GLN A 97 0.64 -10.46 -0.88
N LYS A 98 0.84 -10.63 0.43
CA LYS A 98 -0.18 -10.39 1.46
C LYS A 98 -0.32 -8.91 1.83
N ASN A 99 0.66 -8.07 1.47
CA ASN A 99 0.56 -6.64 1.66
C ASN A 99 -0.16 -6.01 0.45
N PRO A 100 -1.35 -5.39 0.61
CA PRO A 100 -2.15 -4.91 -0.52
C PRO A 100 -1.43 -3.90 -1.43
N LEU A 101 -0.58 -3.04 -0.86
CA LEU A 101 0.22 -2.09 -1.62
C LEU A 101 1.26 -2.83 -2.47
N MET A 102 2.03 -3.73 -1.86
CA MET A 102 3.05 -4.50 -2.58
C MET A 102 2.45 -5.40 -3.66
N LEU A 103 1.32 -6.05 -3.38
CA LEU A 103 0.60 -6.84 -4.37
C LEU A 103 0.23 -6.02 -5.60
N GLY A 104 -0.31 -4.82 -5.42
CA GLY A 104 -0.64 -3.91 -6.52
C GLY A 104 0.59 -3.47 -7.33
N LEU A 105 1.72 -3.20 -6.66
CA LEU A 105 2.98 -2.86 -7.34
C LEU A 105 3.54 -4.05 -8.13
N MET A 106 3.50 -5.26 -7.55
CA MET A 106 3.90 -6.50 -8.23
C MET A 106 3.03 -6.75 -9.46
N CYS A 107 1.71 -6.57 -9.38
CA CYS A 107 0.82 -6.68 -10.55
C CYS A 107 1.23 -5.70 -11.66
N ASN A 108 1.61 -4.46 -11.30
CA ASN A 108 2.04 -3.45 -12.25
C ASN A 108 3.39 -3.81 -12.92
N ILE A 109 4.36 -4.29 -12.13
CA ILE A 109 5.63 -4.82 -12.64
C ILE A 109 5.35 -5.96 -13.63
N TYR A 110 4.54 -6.94 -13.23
CA TYR A 110 4.24 -8.10 -14.05
C TYR A 110 3.52 -7.74 -15.36
N ARG A 111 2.63 -6.74 -15.35
CA ARG A 111 2.00 -6.21 -16.57
C ARG A 111 3.02 -5.60 -17.54
N GLY A 112 4.07 -4.95 -17.01
CA GLY A 112 5.09 -4.28 -17.81
C GLY A 112 6.21 -5.20 -18.28
N GLU A 113 6.64 -6.12 -17.44
CA GLU A 113 7.85 -6.94 -17.64
C GLU A 113 7.57 -8.43 -17.82
N GLY A 114 6.40 -8.92 -17.42
CA GLY A 114 6.01 -10.32 -17.56
C GLY A 114 6.61 -11.29 -16.55
N TYR A 115 7.30 -10.81 -15.51
CA TYR A 115 7.83 -11.65 -14.43
C TYR A 115 7.95 -10.87 -13.11
N ILE A 116 8.08 -11.59 -11.99
CA ILE A 116 8.41 -11.03 -10.67
C ILE A 116 9.73 -11.63 -10.14
N PRO A 117 10.64 -10.80 -9.58
CA PRO A 117 11.84 -11.31 -8.91
C PRO A 117 11.51 -12.25 -7.75
N ARG A 118 12.35 -13.26 -7.55
CA ARG A 118 12.13 -14.29 -6.52
C ARG A 118 12.58 -13.91 -5.11
N ASN A 119 13.25 -12.77 -4.94
CA ASN A 119 13.72 -12.31 -3.64
C ASN A 119 13.17 -10.91 -3.31
N ARG A 120 13.01 -10.63 -2.03
CA ARG A 120 12.40 -9.39 -1.54
C ARG A 120 13.16 -8.12 -1.96
N PRO A 121 14.51 -8.04 -1.81
CA PRO A 121 15.25 -6.83 -2.22
C PRO A 121 15.02 -6.45 -3.67
N ASP A 122 15.05 -7.42 -4.59
CA ASP A 122 14.85 -7.16 -6.01
C ASP A 122 13.42 -6.71 -6.32
N VAL A 123 12.42 -7.28 -5.63
CA VAL A 123 11.03 -6.81 -5.75
C VAL A 123 10.91 -5.36 -5.28
N TYR A 124 11.51 -4.99 -4.14
CA TYR A 124 11.51 -3.61 -3.66
C TYR A 124 12.26 -2.66 -4.62
N ALA A 125 13.42 -3.08 -5.13
CA ALA A 125 14.18 -2.30 -6.10
C ALA A 125 13.36 -2.03 -7.37
N LYS A 126 12.69 -3.05 -7.92
CA LYS A 126 11.79 -2.87 -9.05
C LYS A 126 10.58 -1.98 -8.74
N CYS A 127 10.00 -2.12 -7.55
CA CYS A 127 8.91 -1.27 -7.12
C CYS A 127 9.35 0.21 -7.07
N ALA A 128 10.54 0.46 -6.51
CA ALA A 128 11.14 1.79 -6.45
C ALA A 128 11.42 2.34 -7.85
N ASP A 129 12.13 1.59 -8.70
CA ASP A 129 12.42 1.96 -10.09
C ASP A 129 11.12 2.31 -10.84
N MET A 130 10.10 1.46 -10.73
CA MET A 130 8.80 1.70 -11.36
C MET A 130 8.12 2.98 -10.86
N LEU A 131 8.15 3.24 -9.54
CA LEU A 131 7.58 4.46 -8.96
C LEU A 131 8.32 5.70 -9.45
N PHE A 132 9.64 5.70 -9.47
CA PHE A 132 10.43 6.84 -9.95
C PHE A 132 10.29 7.04 -11.47
N GLU A 133 10.35 5.98 -12.26
CA GLU A 133 10.36 6.11 -13.73
C GLU A 133 9.00 6.46 -14.32
N ARG A 134 7.90 5.93 -13.76
CA ARG A 134 6.55 6.07 -14.35
C ARG A 134 5.64 7.03 -13.59
N TRP A 135 5.92 7.31 -12.31
CA TRP A 135 5.06 8.18 -11.51
C TRP A 135 5.54 9.64 -11.54
N ASP A 136 6.85 9.89 -11.52
CA ASP A 136 7.38 11.26 -11.63
C ASP A 136 7.20 11.85 -13.02
N LYS A 137 7.38 11.05 -14.08
CA LYS A 137 7.14 11.50 -15.47
C LYS A 137 5.71 11.95 -15.74
N ARG A 138 4.73 11.45 -14.97
CA ARG A 138 3.31 11.85 -15.09
C ARG A 138 2.95 13.09 -14.28
N ARG A 139 3.81 13.51 -13.34
CA ARG A 139 3.61 14.70 -12.50
C ARG A 139 4.47 15.90 -12.91
N ASP A 140 5.24 15.78 -14.00
CA ASP A 140 6.24 16.78 -14.42
C ASP A 140 7.20 17.22 -13.29
N ILE A 141 7.50 16.28 -12.38
CA ILE A 141 8.45 16.52 -11.29
C ILE A 141 9.85 16.39 -11.88
N LYS A 142 10.55 17.51 -12.03
CA LYS A 142 11.97 17.52 -12.38
C LYS A 142 12.77 17.06 -11.18
N LEU A 143 13.28 15.83 -11.24
CA LEU A 143 14.23 15.33 -10.25
C LEU A 143 15.48 16.23 -10.26
N PRO A 144 15.88 16.83 -9.12
CA PRO A 144 17.02 17.73 -9.07
C PRO A 144 18.36 17.03 -9.31
N ILE A 145 18.41 15.69 -9.18
CA ILE A 145 19.63 14.88 -9.38
C ILE A 145 19.24 13.54 -10.02
N PRO A 146 19.95 13.05 -11.07
CA PRO A 146 19.77 11.71 -11.58
C PRO A 146 20.13 10.66 -10.52
N ILE A 147 19.26 9.67 -10.31
CA ILE A 147 19.56 8.52 -9.45
C ILE A 147 20.67 7.71 -10.13
N GLN A 148 21.91 7.82 -9.64
CA GLN A 148 22.98 6.93 -10.07
C GLN A 148 22.77 5.56 -9.43
N LYS A 149 22.59 4.53 -10.26
CA LYS A 149 22.60 3.13 -9.80
C LYS A 149 24.03 2.83 -9.30
N ILE A 150 24.13 2.38 -8.05
CA ILE A 150 25.37 1.92 -7.40
C ILE A 150 25.77 0.57 -7.98
#